data_AF-A0A965B1X3-F1
#
_entry.id   AF-A0A965B1X3-F1
#
_cell.length_a   1.000
_cell.length_b   1.000
_cell.length_c   1.000
_cell.angle_alpha   90.00
_cell.angle_beta   90.00
_cell.angle_gamma   90.00
#
_symmetry.space_group_name_H-M   'P 1'
#
loop_
_entity.id
_entity.type
_entity.pdbx_description
1 polymer ?
#
loop_
_entity_poly.entity_id
_entity_poly.type
_entity_poly.pdbx_seq_one_letter_code
_entity_poly.pdbx_strand_id
1 'polypeptide(L)'
;MGEQHREPGPGPGPPALHRALGDAEQCGDRSGEIDTAITVRRALMRLPAGQRAAVLAVDMLGYSVSEAAALLGVAEGTVKSRRARAR
;
A
#
# COMPACT_ATOMS: atom_id res chain seq x y z
N MET A 1 -30.68 -24.05 -0.91
CA MET A 1 -29.21 -23.89 -1.05
C MET A 1 -28.97 -22.74 -2.03
N GLY A 2 -29.10 -21.50 -1.55
CA GLY A 2 -28.87 -20.30 -2.36
C GLY A 2 -27.77 -19.51 -1.67
N GLU A 3 -26.53 -19.76 -2.06
CA GLU A 3 -25.38 -19.05 -1.55
C GLU A 3 -25.48 -17.60 -2.01
N GLN A 4 -25.89 -16.74 -1.09
CA GLN A 4 -25.98 -15.30 -1.31
C GLN A 4 -24.55 -14.79 -1.55
N HIS A 5 -24.19 -14.65 -2.83
CA HIS A 5 -23.07 -13.83 -3.27
C HIS A 5 -23.37 -12.41 -2.81
N ARG A 6 -22.88 -12.05 -1.62
CA ARG A 6 -22.91 -10.68 -1.14
C ARG A 6 -21.87 -9.93 -1.96
N GLU A 7 -22.33 -9.23 -2.98
CA GLU A 7 -21.54 -8.27 -3.74
C GLU A 7 -20.69 -7.44 -2.75
N PRO A 8 -19.35 -7.41 -2.89
CA PRO A 8 -18.54 -6.55 -2.05
C PRO A 8 -19.01 -5.12 -2.28
N GLY A 9 -19.43 -4.44 -1.20
CA GLY A 9 -19.85 -3.04 -1.27
C GLY A 9 -18.78 -2.18 -1.94
N PRO A 10 -19.15 -1.02 -2.52
CA PRO A 10 -18.21 -0.16 -3.22
C PRO A 10 -16.98 0.06 -2.33
N GLY A 11 -15.81 -0.34 -2.84
CA GLY A 11 -14.56 -0.21 -2.13
C GLY A 11 -14.33 1.25 -1.71
N PRO A 12 -13.55 1.50 -0.66
CA PRO A 12 -13.25 2.86 -0.24
C PRO A 12 -12.71 3.64 -1.44
N GLY A 13 -13.26 4.85 -1.65
CA GLY A 13 -12.81 5.75 -2.70
C GLY A 13 -11.31 6.06 -2.57
N PRO A 14 -10.68 6.64 -3.60
CA PRO A 14 -9.29 7.08 -3.51
C PRO A 14 -9.10 7.95 -2.25
N PRO A 15 -8.02 7.75 -1.48
CA PRO A 15 -7.87 8.39 -0.18
C PRO A 15 -7.81 9.89 -0.39
N ALA A 16 -8.48 10.65 0.47
CA ALA A 16 -8.31 12.09 0.52
C ALA A 16 -6.85 12.36 0.86
N LEU A 17 -6.08 12.88 -0.11
CA LEU A 17 -4.62 12.99 -0.08
C LEU A 17 -4.13 13.69 1.20
N HIS A 18 -3.80 12.93 2.24
CA HIS A 18 -3.25 13.44 3.51
C HIS A 18 -1.78 13.86 3.39
N ARG A 19 -1.10 13.51 2.29
CA ARG A 19 0.32 13.76 2.11
C ARG A 19 0.54 15.03 1.30
N ALA A 20 0.74 16.14 2.00
CA ALA A 20 1.38 17.33 1.44
C ALA A 20 2.75 16.91 0.87
N LEU A 21 2.86 16.92 -0.45
CA LEU A 21 4.08 16.55 -1.16
C LEU A 21 5.10 17.68 -0.92
N GLY A 22 6.15 17.37 -0.17
CA GLY A 22 7.33 18.21 -0.09
C GLY A 22 7.98 18.25 -1.46
N ASP A 23 7.90 19.41 -2.09
CA ASP A 23 8.63 19.74 -3.30
C ASP A 23 10.11 19.99 -3.01
N ALA A 24 10.92 19.74 -4.05
CA ALA A 24 12.29 20.18 -4.27
C ALA A 24 13.43 19.35 -3.64
N GLU A 25 14.03 18.50 -4.49
CA GLU A 25 15.46 18.60 -4.85
C GLU A 25 15.71 17.77 -6.13
N GLN A 26 15.54 18.38 -7.30
CA GLN A 26 15.75 17.71 -8.59
C GLN A 26 16.92 18.33 -9.36
N CYS A 27 18.13 17.89 -9.02
CA CYS A 27 19.30 17.88 -9.89
C CYS A 27 20.33 16.90 -9.30
N GLY A 28 20.07 15.61 -9.43
CA GLY A 28 20.93 14.55 -8.90
C GLY A 28 20.51 13.17 -9.39
N ASP A 29 21.15 12.72 -10.46
CA ASP A 29 21.22 11.33 -10.94
C ASP A 29 19.89 10.56 -11.15
N ARG A 30 19.27 10.80 -12.32
CA ARG A 30 18.16 9.97 -12.85
C ARG A 30 18.49 8.47 -12.88
N SER A 31 19.75 8.09 -13.05
CA SER A 31 20.14 6.67 -13.05
C SER A 31 20.03 6.09 -11.64
N GLY A 32 20.50 6.83 -10.63
CA GLY A 32 20.32 6.51 -9.22
C GLY A 32 18.85 6.42 -8.79
N GLU A 33 17.99 7.32 -9.28
CA GLU A 33 16.53 7.23 -9.08
C GLU A 33 15.95 5.93 -9.67
N ILE A 34 16.35 5.57 -10.90
CA ILE A 34 15.91 4.34 -11.58
C ILE A 34 16.41 3.10 -10.83
N ASP A 35 17.68 3.07 -10.42
CA ASP A 35 18.27 1.95 -9.68
C ASP A 35 17.59 1.75 -8.32
N THR A 36 17.26 2.85 -7.64
CA THR A 36 16.48 2.82 -6.40
C THR A 36 15.09 2.24 -6.65
N ALA A 37 14.38 2.70 -7.69
CA ALA A 37 13.06 2.21 -8.03
C ALA A 37 13.06 0.71 -8.38
N ILE A 38 14.07 0.24 -9.13
CA ILE A 38 14.26 -1.18 -9.45
C ILE A 38 14.49 -1.99 -8.18
N THR A 39 15.34 -1.50 -7.28
CA THR A 39 15.67 -2.16 -6.01
C THR A 39 14.44 -2.28 -5.11
N VAL A 40 13.70 -1.18 -4.91
CA VAL A 40 12.46 -1.16 -4.14
C VAL A 40 11.42 -2.10 -4.73
N ARG A 41 11.23 -2.07 -6.06
CA ARG A 41 10.28 -2.98 -6.73
C ARG A 41 10.65 -4.44 -6.52
N ARG A 42 11.93 -4.80 -6.65
CA ARG A 42 12.42 -6.17 -6.40
C ARG A 42 12.19 -6.59 -4.95
N ALA A 43 12.47 -5.71 -3.99
CA ALA A 43 12.22 -5.98 -2.56
C ALA A 43 10.74 -6.21 -2.28
N LEU A 44 9.85 -5.36 -2.80
CA LEU A 44 8.40 -5.53 -2.65
C LEU A 44 7.90 -6.86 -3.25
N MET A 45 8.43 -7.26 -4.40
CA MET A 45 8.04 -8.51 -5.06
C MET A 45 8.44 -9.76 -4.25
N ARG A 46 9.44 -9.67 -3.38
CA ARG A 46 9.85 -10.76 -2.48
C ARG A 46 8.94 -10.95 -1.28
N LEU A 47 8.13 -9.95 -0.93
CA LEU A 47 7.19 -10.07 0.18
C LEU A 47 6.03 -11.02 -0.14
N PRO A 48 5.47 -11.72 0.86
CA PRO A 48 4.16 -12.36 0.75
C PRO A 48 3.10 -11.35 0.28
N ALA A 49 2.16 -11.77 -0.57
CA ALA A 49 1.21 -10.87 -1.22
C ALA A 49 0.45 -9.96 -0.24
N GLY A 50 0.01 -10.50 0.90
CA GLY A 50 -0.69 -9.71 1.92
C GLY A 50 0.20 -8.65 2.58
N GLN A 51 1.49 -8.92 2.77
CA GLN A 51 2.44 -7.95 3.32
C GLN A 51 2.72 -6.83 2.31
N ARG A 52 2.98 -7.20 1.04
CA ARG A 52 3.14 -6.23 -0.05
C ARG A 52 1.92 -5.32 -0.18
N ALA A 53 0.72 -5.89 -0.19
CA ALA A 53 -0.52 -5.11 -0.31
C ALA A 53 -0.68 -4.08 0.84
N ALA A 54 -0.35 -4.47 2.07
CA ALA A 54 -0.41 -3.58 3.23
C ALA A 54 0.62 -2.43 3.15
N VAL A 55 1.84 -2.69 2.67
CA VAL A 55 2.87 -1.67 2.46
C VAL A 55 2.45 -0.72 1.34
N LEU A 56 1.99 -1.23 0.20
CA LEU A 56 1.55 -0.39 -0.92
C LEU A 56 0.40 0.54 -0.52
N ALA A 57 -0.63 0.01 0.14
CA ALA A 57 -1.79 0.81 0.52
C ALA A 57 -1.42 1.96 1.46
N VAL A 58 -0.65 1.69 2.52
CA VAL A 58 -0.40 2.69 3.57
C VAL A 58 0.83 3.57 3.27
N ASP A 59 1.95 2.96 2.90
CA ASP A 59 3.23 3.67 2.76
C ASP A 59 3.35 4.41 1.42
N MET A 60 2.77 3.86 0.34
CA MET A 60 2.91 4.41 -1.02
C MET A 60 1.66 5.13 -1.53
N LEU A 61 0.48 4.53 -1.35
CA LEU A 61 -0.79 5.09 -1.82
C LEU A 61 -1.42 6.05 -0.81
N GLY A 62 -0.93 6.09 0.42
CA GLY A 62 -1.34 7.06 1.44
C GLY A 62 -2.69 6.77 2.10
N TYR A 63 -3.23 5.56 1.95
CA TYR A 63 -4.42 5.13 2.71
C TYR A 63 -4.11 5.11 4.21
N SER A 64 -5.07 5.55 5.02
CA SER A 64 -5.03 5.28 6.45
C SER A 64 -5.12 3.76 6.73
N VAL A 65 -4.79 3.36 7.96
CA VAL A 65 -4.84 1.94 8.34
C VAL A 65 -6.25 1.37 8.24
N SER A 66 -7.27 2.16 8.58
CA SER A 66 -8.68 1.77 8.50
C SER A 66 -9.16 1.62 7.05
N GLU A 67 -8.80 2.56 6.18
CA GLU A 67 -9.13 2.46 4.74
C GLU A 67 -8.42 1.28 4.08
N ALA A 68 -7.14 1.06 4.40
CA ALA A 68 -6.40 -0.10 3.91
C ALA A 68 -6.99 -1.43 4.41
N ALA A 69 -7.47 -1.47 5.65
CA ALA A 69 -8.14 -2.64 6.22
C ALA A 69 -9.45 -2.95 5.48
N ALA A 70 -10.26 -1.92 5.22
CA ALA A 70 -11.47 -2.03 4.42
C ALA A 70 -11.19 -2.48 2.98
N LEU A 71 -10.21 -1.85 2.32
CA LEU A 71 -9.78 -2.18 0.95
C LEU A 71 -9.31 -3.63 0.81
N LEU A 72 -8.56 -4.12 1.79
CA LEU A 72 -7.96 -5.47 1.77
C LEU A 72 -8.87 -6.55 2.38
N GLY A 73 -10.02 -6.18 2.93
CA GLY A 73 -10.94 -7.11 3.60
C GLY A 73 -10.33 -7.79 4.83
N VAL A 74 -9.53 -7.08 5.63
CA VAL A 74 -8.86 -7.62 6.83
C VAL A 74 -9.01 -6.69 8.04
N ALA A 75 -8.67 -7.16 9.24
CA ALA A 75 -8.65 -6.31 10.44
C ALA A 75 -7.48 -5.30 10.43
N GLU A 76 -7.66 -4.13 11.05
CA GLU A 76 -6.59 -3.12 11.17
C GLU A 76 -5.32 -3.65 11.84
N GLY A 77 -5.46 -4.51 12.87
CA GLY A 77 -4.32 -5.17 13.52
C GLY A 77 -3.54 -6.09 12.55
N THR A 78 -4.23 -6.68 11.58
CA THR A 78 -3.59 -7.46 10.50
C THR A 78 -2.79 -6.55 9.57
N VAL A 79 -3.31 -5.37 9.20
CA VAL A 79 -2.58 -4.37 8.40
C VAL A 79 -1.30 -3.93 9.13
N LYS A 80 -1.41 -3.56 10.42
CA LYS A 80 -0.27 -3.14 11.25
C LYS A 80 0.78 -4.25 11.36
N SER A 81 0.38 -5.48 11.67
CA SER A 81 1.31 -6.61 11.81
C SER A 81 1.93 -7.07 10.48
N ARG A 82 1.24 -6.91 9.35
CA ARG A 82 1.79 -7.19 8.02
C ARG A 82 2.88 -6.17 7.64
N ARG A 83 2.66 -4.88 7.90
CA ARG A 83 3.68 -3.84 7.70
C ARG A 83 4.89 -4.03 8.60
N ALA A 84 4.67 -4.35 9.88
CA ALA A 84 5.77 -4.60 10.82
C ALA A 84 6.68 -5.76 10.39
N ARG A 85 6.13 -6.81 9.77
CA ARG A 85 6.91 -7.95 9.25
C ARG A 85 7.61 -7.68 7.91
N ALA A 86 7.17 -6.64 7.19
CA ALA A 86 7.72 -6.26 5.90
C ALA A 86 8.85 -5.22 6.00
N ARG A 87 8.96 -4.54 7.14
CA ARG A 87 10.06 -3.64 7.51
C ARG A 87 11.21 -4.45 8.08
#